data_AF-Q028F1-F1
#
_entry.id   AF-Q028F1-F1
#
_cell.length_a   1.000
_cell.length_b   1.000
_cell.length_c   1.000
_cell.angle_alpha   90.00
_cell.angle_beta   90.00
_cell.angle_gamma   90.00
#
_symmetry.space_group_name_H-M   'P 1'
#
loop_
_entity.id
_entity.type
_entity.pdbx_description
1 polymer ?
#
loop_
_entity_poly.entity_id
_entity_poly.type
_entity_poly.pdbx_seq_one_letter_code
_entity_poly.pdbx_strand_id
1 'polypeptide(L)'
;MYRGTSGDSMNWSWTAYNNGLPSDVQVNDLEIHPTGGFMSAATFGRGAYRVVVNAPTSISAPPDLTVTKSHLGDFVQGQKGIIYTIVVSNQGAGPTTGEVQLLDQLPSGLVASAIGGSGWDCILSSLTCKRSDQLGPGAKYAPVTLTANVMTNAPPVIVNSATVSTFGDTNPQNNNALDSTIIRSPLTIATSALPDGQVGVPYSFQLTAGGGTPPYIWQSIGGRLPPTLLLDSSGRLSGVPASAQTVSVKFSVTDSSSPPIVASMNYTLNIESR
;
A
#
# COMPACT_ATOMS: atom_id res chain seq x y z
N MET A 1 -22.50 -60.51 12.53
CA MET A 1 -21.58 -59.49 13.11
C MET A 1 -20.15 -59.97 12.86
N TYR A 2 -19.13 -59.11 12.89
CA TYR A 2 -17.73 -59.55 12.77
C TYR A 2 -17.01 -59.27 14.07
N ARG A 3 -16.13 -60.19 14.48
CA ARG A 3 -15.21 -60.01 15.61
C ARG A 3 -13.80 -59.90 15.06
N GLY A 4 -13.15 -58.78 15.36
CA GLY A 4 -11.77 -58.52 14.96
C GLY A 4 -10.81 -58.77 16.11
N THR A 5 -9.66 -59.35 15.80
CA THR A 5 -8.51 -59.38 16.71
C THR A 5 -7.28 -58.92 15.95
N SER A 6 -6.48 -58.07 16.57
CA SER A 6 -5.20 -57.61 16.05
C SER A 6 -4.10 -57.94 17.08
N GLY A 7 -2.95 -58.41 16.58
CA GLY A 7 -1.75 -58.61 17.39
C GLY A 7 -0.88 -57.35 17.49
N ASP A 8 -1.10 -56.40 16.58
CA ASP A 8 -0.51 -55.06 16.54
C ASP A 8 -1.54 -54.05 16.01
N SER A 9 -1.31 -52.75 16.19
CA SER A 9 -2.29 -51.69 15.88
C SER A 9 -2.57 -51.50 14.37
N MET A 10 -1.97 -52.30 13.49
CA MET A 10 -2.00 -52.08 12.04
C MET A 10 -2.54 -53.27 11.25
N ASN A 11 -2.48 -54.51 11.75
CA ASN A 11 -2.97 -55.69 11.03
C ASN A 11 -4.15 -56.37 11.73
N TRP A 12 -5.34 -56.26 11.14
CA TRP A 12 -6.59 -56.79 11.70
C TRP A 12 -7.02 -58.07 10.99
N SER A 13 -7.32 -59.10 11.79
CA SER A 13 -7.99 -60.32 11.31
C SER A 13 -9.44 -60.32 11.78
N TRP A 14 -10.38 -60.58 10.87
CA TRP A 14 -11.81 -60.57 11.16
C TRP A 14 -12.42 -61.96 10.97
N THR A 15 -13.20 -62.40 11.95
CA THR A 15 -13.98 -63.65 11.85
C THR A 15 -15.46 -63.32 11.99
N ALA A 16 -16.29 -63.90 11.14
CA ALA A 16 -17.74 -63.76 11.25
C ALA A 16 -18.23 -64.37 12.58
N TYR A 17 -19.01 -63.60 13.34
CA TYR A 17 -19.62 -64.01 14.59
C TYR A 17 -21.12 -63.74 14.56
N ASN A 18 -21.90 -64.80 14.78
CA ASN A 18 -23.35 -64.89 14.61
C ASN A 18 -23.86 -64.57 13.19
N ASN A 19 -24.52 -65.58 12.61
CA ASN A 19 -25.13 -65.71 11.28
C ASN A 19 -26.22 -64.65 10.98
N GLY A 20 -25.87 -63.38 11.00
CA GLY A 20 -26.81 -62.26 10.93
C GLY A 20 -26.80 -61.48 9.61
N LEU A 21 -26.32 -62.06 8.51
CA LEU A 21 -26.55 -61.53 7.16
C LEU A 21 -27.11 -62.65 6.28
N PRO A 22 -28.10 -62.37 5.41
CA PRO A 22 -28.52 -63.29 4.36
C PRO A 22 -27.32 -63.77 3.53
N SER A 23 -27.33 -65.02 3.07
CA SER A 23 -26.20 -65.71 2.42
C SER A 23 -25.78 -65.12 1.07
N ASP A 24 -26.52 -64.15 0.56
CA ASP A 24 -26.35 -63.47 -0.73
C ASP A 24 -25.74 -62.06 -0.59
N VAL A 25 -25.42 -61.61 0.63
CA VAL A 25 -24.83 -60.28 0.86
C VAL A 25 -23.31 -60.37 1.08
N GLN A 26 -22.54 -59.91 0.10
CA GLN A 26 -21.10 -59.67 0.22
C GLN A 26 -20.86 -58.23 0.70
N VAL A 27 -20.22 -58.07 1.87
CA VAL A 27 -19.75 -56.75 2.34
C VAL A 27 -18.36 -56.54 1.76
N ASN A 28 -18.27 -55.76 0.68
CA ASN A 28 -17.01 -55.54 -0.03
C ASN A 28 -16.24 -54.29 0.48
N ASP A 29 -16.90 -53.37 1.18
CA ASP A 29 -16.26 -52.20 1.76
C ASP A 29 -17.06 -51.66 2.97
N LEU A 30 -16.37 -51.07 3.95
CA LEU A 30 -16.98 -50.37 5.08
C LEU A 30 -16.30 -49.00 5.21
N GLU A 31 -16.94 -47.98 4.66
CA GLU A 31 -16.39 -46.63 4.58
C GLU A 31 -16.71 -45.83 5.87
N ILE A 32 -15.67 -45.32 6.54
CA ILE A 32 -15.82 -44.44 7.70
C ILE A 32 -15.59 -43.00 7.25
N HIS A 33 -16.65 -42.17 7.27
CA HIS A 33 -16.54 -40.74 6.99
C HIS A 33 -16.06 -39.97 8.23
N PRO A 34 -14.98 -39.16 8.13
CA PRO A 34 -14.36 -38.55 9.30
C PRO A 34 -14.94 -37.19 9.72
N THR A 35 -16.01 -36.69 9.10
CA THR A 35 -16.59 -35.39 9.45
C THR A 35 -17.89 -35.55 10.21
N GLY A 36 -17.77 -35.61 11.54
CA GLY A 36 -18.80 -35.19 12.50
C GLY A 36 -20.23 -35.62 12.20
N GLY A 37 -20.55 -36.89 12.43
CA GLY A 37 -21.91 -37.38 12.46
C GLY A 37 -22.03 -38.49 13.49
N PHE A 38 -22.99 -38.37 14.42
CA PHE A 38 -23.30 -39.43 15.36
C PHE A 38 -23.64 -40.73 14.61
N MET A 39 -23.07 -41.87 15.03
CA MET A 39 -23.65 -43.17 14.70
C MET A 39 -24.52 -43.62 15.87
N SER A 40 -25.84 -43.60 15.71
CA SER A 40 -26.73 -44.33 16.60
C SER A 40 -26.84 -45.79 16.14
N ALA A 41 -26.00 -46.65 16.71
CA ALA A 41 -26.32 -48.07 16.72
C ALA A 41 -27.40 -48.30 17.79
N ALA A 42 -28.63 -48.57 17.36
CA ALA A 42 -29.65 -49.06 18.27
C ALA A 42 -29.26 -50.47 18.72
N THR A 43 -28.93 -50.67 19.99
CA THR A 43 -29.65 -51.66 20.81
C THR A 43 -29.34 -51.53 22.29
N PHE A 44 -30.40 -51.80 23.05
CA PHE A 44 -30.44 -51.89 24.50
C PHE A 44 -29.30 -52.74 25.07
N GLY A 45 -28.68 -52.22 26.14
CA GLY A 45 -28.29 -53.08 27.26
C GLY A 45 -26.79 -53.31 27.43
N ARG A 46 -26.22 -52.47 28.30
CA ARG A 46 -25.19 -52.78 29.29
C ARG A 46 -23.76 -52.98 28.76
N GLY A 47 -23.09 -51.83 28.64
CA GLY A 47 -21.65 -51.71 28.67
C GLY A 47 -21.19 -50.44 27.97
N ALA A 48 -21.21 -49.29 28.65
CA ALA A 48 -20.65 -48.07 28.08
C ALA A 48 -19.11 -48.20 28.07
N TYR A 49 -18.53 -48.53 26.92
CA TYR A 49 -17.10 -48.43 26.73
C TYR A 49 -16.76 -46.96 26.45
N ARG A 50 -16.01 -46.32 27.36
CA ARG A 50 -15.41 -45.02 27.13
C ARG A 50 -14.18 -45.20 26.23
N VAL A 51 -14.33 -44.96 24.94
CA VAL A 51 -13.16 -44.79 24.07
C VAL A 51 -12.60 -43.39 24.33
N VAL A 52 -11.52 -43.33 25.11
CA VAL A 52 -10.73 -42.11 25.27
C VAL A 52 -9.73 -42.11 24.13
N VAL A 53 -10.01 -41.35 23.08
CA VAL A 53 -8.98 -40.99 22.11
C VAL A 53 -8.05 -39.99 22.77
N ASN A 54 -6.95 -40.48 23.36
CA ASN A 54 -5.84 -39.65 23.84
C ASN A 54 -5.01 -39.17 22.64
N ALA A 55 -5.60 -38.31 21.82
CA ALA A 55 -4.85 -37.37 21.02
C ALA A 55 -5.59 -36.04 21.17
N PRO A 56 -4.98 -34.99 21.75
CA PRO A 56 -5.63 -33.69 21.71
C PRO A 56 -5.80 -33.35 20.24
N THR A 57 -7.04 -33.32 19.73
CA THR A 57 -7.35 -32.50 18.56
C THR A 57 -7.12 -31.07 19.01
N SER A 58 -5.87 -30.61 18.94
CA SER A 58 -5.56 -29.20 19.04
C SER A 58 -6.29 -28.56 17.86
N ILE A 59 -7.47 -28.01 18.13
CA ILE A 59 -8.13 -27.10 17.21
C ILE A 59 -7.15 -25.92 17.15
N SER A 60 -6.32 -25.89 16.11
CA SER A 60 -5.39 -24.79 15.94
C SER A 60 -6.25 -23.54 15.86
N ALA A 61 -5.99 -22.56 16.74
CA ALA A 61 -6.75 -21.33 16.73
C ALA A 61 -6.70 -20.69 15.33
N PRO A 62 -7.75 -19.99 14.89
CA PRO A 62 -7.73 -19.41 13.55
C PRO A 62 -6.64 -18.32 13.44
N PRO A 63 -6.08 -18.10 12.24
CA PRO A 63 -5.38 -16.86 11.95
C PRO A 63 -6.36 -15.67 11.96
N ASP A 64 -5.84 -14.47 12.17
CA ASP A 64 -6.58 -13.21 12.05
C ASP A 64 -5.61 -12.23 11.38
N LEU A 65 -5.77 -12.00 10.09
CA LEU A 65 -4.87 -11.13 9.36
C LEU A 65 -5.24 -9.67 9.59
N THR A 66 -4.22 -8.83 9.50
CA THR A 66 -4.36 -7.39 9.46
C THR A 66 -3.44 -6.86 8.38
N VAL A 67 -3.85 -5.76 7.76
CA VAL A 67 -3.03 -5.07 6.77
C VAL A 67 -2.84 -3.62 7.21
N THR A 68 -1.65 -3.08 6.98
CA THR A 68 -1.37 -1.64 7.06
C THR A 68 -0.86 -1.16 5.72
N LYS A 69 -1.14 0.11 5.42
CA LYS A 69 -0.71 0.78 4.21
C LYS A 69 -0.25 2.19 4.53
N SER A 70 0.89 2.59 3.98
CA SER A 70 1.45 3.92 4.23
C SER A 70 2.33 4.41 3.08
N HIS A 71 2.54 5.73 3.06
CA HIS A 71 3.51 6.42 2.22
C HIS A 71 4.29 7.44 3.05
N LEU A 72 5.31 8.06 2.45
CA LEU A 72 6.11 9.10 3.08
C LEU A 72 6.01 10.40 2.30
N GLY A 73 5.62 11.47 3.02
CA GLY A 73 5.51 12.82 2.48
C GLY A 73 4.35 13.00 1.50
N ASP A 74 4.18 14.21 1.02
CA ASP A 74 3.20 14.50 -0.03
C ASP A 74 3.77 14.12 -1.40
N PHE A 75 2.89 13.79 -2.35
CA PHE A 75 3.30 13.61 -3.74
C PHE A 75 3.00 14.86 -4.56
N VAL A 76 3.58 14.95 -5.75
CA VAL A 76 3.38 16.06 -6.69
C VAL A 76 2.76 15.54 -7.98
N GLN A 77 1.84 16.29 -8.59
CA GLN A 77 1.32 15.96 -9.92
C GLN A 77 2.46 15.75 -10.93
N GLY A 78 2.42 14.65 -11.68
CA GLY A 78 3.48 14.28 -12.62
C GLY A 78 4.70 13.59 -12.00
N GLN A 79 4.77 13.45 -10.66
CA GLN A 79 5.85 12.73 -10.00
C GLN A 79 5.86 11.25 -10.40
N LYS A 80 7.05 10.71 -10.64
CA LYS A 80 7.26 9.29 -10.99
C LYS A 80 7.91 8.55 -9.83
N GLY A 81 7.60 7.26 -9.71
CA GLY A 81 8.24 6.39 -8.74
C GLY A 81 7.83 6.65 -7.30
N ILE A 82 6.61 7.13 -7.05
CA ILE A 82 6.06 7.23 -5.69
C ILE A 82 5.90 5.83 -5.10
N ILE A 83 6.03 5.70 -3.79
CA ILE A 83 6.05 4.40 -3.11
C ILE A 83 4.98 4.34 -2.03
N TYR A 84 4.17 3.28 -2.08
CA TYR A 84 3.37 2.79 -0.96
C TYR A 84 4.02 1.53 -0.36
N THR A 85 4.01 1.44 0.96
CA THR A 85 4.44 0.27 1.72
C THR A 85 3.22 -0.41 2.32
N ILE A 86 3.09 -1.71 2.09
CA ILE A 86 1.97 -2.54 2.58
C ILE A 86 2.55 -3.65 3.45
N VAL A 87 2.00 -3.83 4.66
CA VAL A 87 2.46 -4.86 5.59
C VAL A 87 1.30 -5.71 6.06
N VAL A 88 1.42 -7.02 5.89
CA VAL A 88 0.46 -8.01 6.40
C VAL A 88 1.00 -8.60 7.71
N SER A 89 0.15 -8.64 8.73
CA SER A 89 0.46 -9.20 10.06
C SER A 89 -0.62 -10.21 10.47
N ASN A 90 -0.26 -11.20 11.27
CA ASN A 90 -1.22 -12.13 11.87
C ASN A 90 -1.42 -11.79 13.36
N GLN A 91 -2.60 -11.32 13.73
CA GLN A 91 -3.03 -11.08 15.11
C GLN A 91 -3.72 -12.29 15.74
N GLY A 92 -3.97 -13.33 14.94
CA GLY A 92 -4.63 -14.55 15.37
C GLY A 92 -3.72 -15.40 16.25
N ALA A 93 -4.35 -16.23 17.08
CA ALA A 93 -3.64 -17.12 17.99
C ALA A 93 -3.08 -18.37 17.28
N GLY A 94 -3.48 -18.65 16.03
CA GLY A 94 -2.86 -19.69 15.23
C GLY A 94 -2.32 -19.20 13.89
N PRO A 95 -1.52 -20.05 13.23
CA PRO A 95 -0.82 -19.68 12.02
C PRO A 95 -1.74 -19.68 10.79
N THR A 96 -1.31 -19.03 9.72
CA THR A 96 -1.94 -19.26 8.41
C THR A 96 -1.74 -20.71 7.96
N THR A 97 -2.77 -21.29 7.37
CA THR A 97 -2.76 -22.68 6.85
C THR A 97 -3.04 -22.76 5.35
N GLY A 98 -3.47 -21.64 4.75
CA GLY A 98 -3.68 -21.49 3.32
C GLY A 98 -2.88 -20.32 2.76
N GLU A 99 -2.98 -20.16 1.44
CA GLU A 99 -2.40 -19.02 0.73
C GLU A 99 -2.96 -17.71 1.30
N VAL A 100 -2.07 -16.73 1.44
CA VAL A 100 -2.42 -15.34 1.76
C VAL A 100 -2.48 -14.57 0.45
N GLN A 101 -3.60 -13.88 0.23
CA GLN A 101 -3.80 -13.01 -0.92
C GLN A 101 -3.90 -11.55 -0.46
N LEU A 102 -3.01 -10.72 -0.99
CA LEU A 102 -3.04 -9.26 -0.85
C LEU A 102 -3.54 -8.66 -2.17
N LEU A 103 -4.44 -7.68 -2.08
CA LEU A 103 -4.94 -6.92 -3.23
C LEU A 103 -4.84 -5.43 -2.92
N ASP A 104 -4.27 -4.66 -3.83
CA ASP A 104 -4.31 -3.21 -3.80
C ASP A 104 -5.36 -2.67 -4.78
N GLN A 105 -6.12 -1.65 -4.38
CA GLN A 105 -7.04 -0.94 -5.28
C GLN A 105 -6.53 0.48 -5.50
N LEU A 106 -5.72 0.63 -6.54
CA LEU A 106 -5.12 1.93 -6.87
C LEU A 106 -6.21 2.93 -7.33
N PRO A 107 -6.29 4.12 -6.71
CA PRO A 107 -7.29 5.12 -7.06
C PRO A 107 -6.99 5.80 -8.40
N SER A 108 -8.01 6.39 -9.02
CA SER A 108 -7.82 7.32 -10.13
C SER A 108 -6.91 8.47 -9.71
N GLY A 109 -6.00 8.87 -10.59
CA GLY A 109 -4.95 9.84 -10.27
C GLY A 109 -3.56 9.21 -10.27
N LEU A 110 -3.47 7.88 -10.16
CA LEU A 110 -2.22 7.14 -10.16
C LEU A 110 -2.18 6.08 -11.26
N VAL A 111 -0.97 5.72 -11.68
CA VAL A 111 -0.70 4.61 -12.60
C VAL A 111 0.39 3.74 -11.98
N ALA A 112 0.07 2.50 -11.63
CA ALA A 112 1.05 1.56 -11.07
C ALA A 112 2.16 1.28 -12.09
N SER A 113 3.40 1.20 -11.61
CA SER A 113 4.59 0.93 -12.40
C SER A 113 5.34 -0.32 -11.95
N ALA A 114 5.25 -0.68 -10.66
CA ALA A 114 5.79 -1.92 -10.13
C ALA A 114 5.06 -2.32 -8.84
N ILE A 115 5.01 -3.61 -8.54
CA ILE A 115 4.57 -4.13 -7.25
C ILE A 115 5.38 -5.39 -6.93
N GLY A 116 5.87 -5.51 -5.70
CA GLY A 116 6.69 -6.66 -5.31
C GLY A 116 7.14 -6.61 -3.85
N GLY A 117 7.60 -7.75 -3.34
CA GLY A 117 8.17 -7.89 -2.01
C GLY A 117 8.87 -9.23 -1.86
N SER A 118 9.78 -9.35 -0.89
CA SER A 118 10.50 -10.61 -0.68
C SER A 118 9.53 -11.72 -0.26
N GLY A 119 9.48 -12.81 -1.03
CA GLY A 119 8.57 -13.95 -0.83
C GLY A 119 7.13 -13.73 -1.30
N TRP A 120 6.86 -12.65 -2.04
CA TRP A 120 5.55 -12.37 -2.61
C TRP A 120 5.55 -12.57 -4.13
N ASP A 121 4.61 -13.36 -4.62
CA ASP A 121 4.35 -13.51 -6.05
C ASP A 121 3.29 -12.50 -6.48
N CYS A 122 3.73 -11.41 -7.13
CA CYS A 122 2.89 -10.27 -7.46
C CYS A 122 2.59 -10.13 -8.97
N ILE A 123 1.36 -9.73 -9.30
CA ILE A 123 0.89 -9.47 -10.65
C ILE A 123 0.53 -7.99 -10.78
N LEU A 124 1.26 -7.24 -11.62
CA LEU A 124 1.09 -5.79 -11.76
C LEU A 124 -0.27 -5.38 -12.34
N SER A 125 -0.82 -6.12 -13.30
CA SER A 125 -2.08 -5.76 -13.97
C SER A 125 -3.30 -5.82 -13.06
N SER A 126 -3.26 -6.66 -12.02
CA SER A 126 -4.33 -6.81 -11.03
C SER A 126 -3.95 -6.29 -9.65
N LEU A 127 -2.71 -5.81 -9.47
CA LEU A 127 -2.12 -5.42 -8.19
C LEU A 127 -2.36 -6.43 -7.06
N THR A 128 -2.28 -7.70 -7.42
CA THR A 128 -2.49 -8.82 -6.52
C THR A 128 -1.15 -9.46 -6.18
N CYS A 129 -0.90 -9.72 -4.91
CA CYS A 129 0.25 -10.49 -4.44
C CYS A 129 -0.23 -11.71 -3.67
N LYS A 130 0.43 -12.86 -3.88
CA LYS A 130 0.14 -14.12 -3.20
C LYS A 130 1.37 -14.63 -2.49
N ARG A 131 1.15 -15.37 -1.41
CA ARG A 131 2.20 -15.95 -0.58
C ARG A 131 1.70 -17.19 0.15
N SER A 132 2.48 -18.27 0.16
CA SER A 132 2.05 -19.57 0.70
C SER A 132 2.85 -20.08 1.90
N ASP A 133 3.98 -19.45 2.25
CA ASP A 133 4.68 -19.77 3.50
C ASP A 133 3.85 -19.36 4.72
N GLN A 134 4.08 -20.04 5.84
CA GLN A 134 3.29 -19.86 7.04
C GLN A 134 3.61 -18.54 7.76
N LEU A 135 2.58 -17.80 8.15
CA LEU A 135 2.68 -16.66 9.06
C LEU A 135 2.21 -17.06 10.45
N GLY A 136 3.15 -17.20 11.38
CA GLY A 136 2.86 -17.53 12.77
C GLY A 136 2.10 -16.42 13.53
N PRO A 137 1.51 -16.75 14.69
CA PRO A 137 0.87 -15.77 15.57
C PRO A 137 1.78 -14.58 15.91
N GLY A 138 1.27 -13.36 15.80
CA GLY A 138 1.99 -12.11 16.08
C GLY A 138 3.06 -11.72 15.06
N ALA A 139 3.31 -12.55 14.04
CA ALA A 139 4.35 -12.31 13.04
C ALA A 139 3.88 -11.36 11.92
N LYS A 140 4.84 -10.85 11.16
CA LYS A 140 4.62 -10.03 9.96
C LYS A 140 5.44 -10.56 8.79
N TYR A 141 4.88 -10.50 7.59
CA TYR A 141 5.66 -10.74 6.39
C TYR A 141 6.62 -9.57 6.09
N ALA A 142 7.60 -9.84 5.22
CA ALA A 142 8.34 -8.76 4.58
C ALA A 142 7.36 -7.83 3.82
N PRO A 143 7.56 -6.50 3.84
CA PRO A 143 6.65 -5.55 3.19
C PRO A 143 6.53 -5.77 1.69
N VAL A 144 5.35 -5.46 1.15
CA VAL A 144 5.12 -5.28 -0.28
C VAL A 144 5.29 -3.80 -0.60
N THR A 145 6.10 -3.50 -1.62
CA THR A 145 6.31 -2.17 -2.18
C THR A 145 5.49 -2.04 -3.45
N LEU A 146 4.59 -1.06 -3.48
CA LEU A 146 3.85 -0.65 -4.66
C LEU A 146 4.41 0.68 -5.15
N THR A 147 4.95 0.68 -6.37
CA THR A 147 5.45 1.88 -7.04
C THR A 147 4.41 2.36 -8.07
N ALA A 148 4.16 3.67 -8.10
CA ALA A 148 3.28 4.28 -9.10
C ALA A 148 3.83 5.62 -9.63
N ASN A 149 3.14 6.15 -10.63
CA ASN A 149 3.31 7.50 -11.13
C ASN A 149 2.05 8.31 -10.86
N VAL A 150 2.20 9.58 -10.49
CA VAL A 150 1.11 10.52 -10.25
C VAL A 150 0.76 11.20 -11.57
N MET A 151 -0.51 11.17 -11.97
CA MET A 151 -0.95 11.86 -13.17
C MET A 151 -0.83 13.39 -13.03
N THR A 152 -0.64 14.10 -14.13
CA THR A 152 -0.51 15.58 -14.13
C THR A 152 -1.77 16.30 -13.70
N ASN A 153 -2.93 15.62 -13.74
CA ASN A 153 -4.23 16.10 -13.31
C ASN A 153 -4.78 15.34 -12.09
N ALA A 154 -3.92 14.66 -11.33
CA ALA A 154 -4.36 13.92 -10.14
C ALA A 154 -5.09 14.83 -9.14
N PRO A 155 -6.18 14.37 -8.50
CA PRO A 155 -6.89 15.14 -7.48
C PRO A 155 -5.98 15.51 -6.30
N PRO A 156 -6.23 16.62 -5.58
CA PRO A 156 -5.37 17.10 -4.49
C PRO A 156 -5.32 16.16 -3.27
N VAL A 157 -6.29 15.26 -3.13
CA VAL A 157 -6.30 14.19 -2.14
C VAL A 157 -6.77 12.92 -2.83
N ILE A 158 -6.02 11.84 -2.64
CA ILE A 158 -6.39 10.50 -3.09
C ILE A 158 -6.31 9.53 -1.91
N VAL A 159 -7.13 8.49 -1.92
CA VAL A 159 -7.09 7.44 -0.90
C VAL A 159 -6.77 6.13 -1.60
N ASN A 160 -5.61 5.55 -1.28
CA ASN A 160 -5.24 4.23 -1.75
C ASN A 160 -5.66 3.17 -0.73
N SER A 161 -6.11 2.01 -1.19
CA SER A 161 -6.56 0.93 -0.31
C SER A 161 -5.85 -0.39 -0.60
N ALA A 162 -5.67 -1.20 0.44
CA ALA A 162 -5.20 -2.57 0.34
C ALA A 162 -6.05 -3.48 1.21
N THR A 163 -6.34 -4.68 0.71
CA THR A 163 -7.06 -5.74 1.41
C THR A 163 -6.23 -7.00 1.47
N VAL A 164 -6.41 -7.78 2.54
CA VAL A 164 -5.77 -9.08 2.71
C VAL A 164 -6.79 -10.16 3.03
N SER A 165 -6.53 -11.38 2.60
CA SER A 165 -7.35 -12.54 2.94
C SER A 165 -6.53 -13.82 3.05
N THR A 166 -7.03 -14.76 3.83
CA THR A 166 -6.54 -16.14 3.89
C THR A 166 -7.65 -17.07 4.36
N PHE A 167 -7.44 -18.38 4.21
CA PHE A 167 -8.37 -19.37 4.75
C PHE A 167 -8.35 -19.38 6.28
N GLY A 168 -9.54 -19.44 6.89
CA GLY A 168 -9.70 -19.54 8.34
C GLY A 168 -9.66 -18.21 9.09
N ASP A 169 -9.42 -17.09 8.40
CA ASP A 169 -9.58 -15.77 8.99
C ASP A 169 -11.07 -15.45 9.17
N THR A 170 -11.48 -15.26 10.42
CA THR A 170 -12.87 -15.02 10.81
C THR A 170 -13.20 -13.56 11.07
N ASN A 171 -12.22 -12.65 11.03
CA ASN A 171 -12.41 -11.23 11.33
C ASN A 171 -12.15 -10.37 10.09
N PRO A 172 -13.12 -10.21 9.17
CA PRO A 172 -12.89 -9.43 7.96
C PRO A 172 -12.77 -7.91 8.19
N GLN A 173 -13.04 -7.40 9.40
CA GLN A 173 -13.13 -5.95 9.65
C GLN A 173 -11.78 -5.23 9.69
N ASN A 174 -10.71 -5.94 9.98
CA ASN A 174 -9.33 -5.44 10.07
C ASN A 174 -8.47 -5.84 8.85
N ASN A 175 -9.11 -6.44 7.85
CA ASN A 175 -8.50 -6.92 6.61
C ASN A 175 -8.45 -5.87 5.49
N ASN A 176 -8.68 -4.60 5.83
CA ASN A 176 -8.60 -3.47 4.90
C ASN A 176 -7.81 -2.31 5.52
N ALA A 177 -6.88 -1.74 4.75
CA ALA A 177 -6.15 -0.53 5.10
C ALA A 177 -6.40 0.56 4.08
N LEU A 178 -6.50 1.80 4.55
CA LEU A 178 -6.59 3.00 3.74
C LEU A 178 -5.36 3.88 4.02
N ASP A 179 -4.91 4.58 2.98
CA ASP A 179 -3.83 5.54 3.07
C ASP A 179 -4.21 6.80 2.28
N SER A 180 -4.44 7.91 3.01
CA SER A 180 -4.83 9.21 2.45
C SER A 180 -3.60 10.01 2.08
N THR A 181 -3.41 10.24 0.79
CA THR A 181 -2.24 10.92 0.24
C THR A 181 -2.62 12.31 -0.27
N ILE A 182 -1.84 13.31 0.14
CA ILE A 182 -1.94 14.68 -0.38
C ILE A 182 -1.13 14.76 -1.68
N ILE A 183 -1.75 15.32 -2.73
CA ILE A 183 -1.12 15.60 -4.01
C ILE A 183 -1.00 17.12 -4.20
N ARG A 184 0.22 17.63 -4.26
CA ARG A 184 0.56 19.02 -4.55
C ARG A 184 0.58 19.26 -6.05
N SER A 185 0.17 20.45 -6.49
CA SER A 185 0.48 20.90 -7.85
C SER A 185 1.97 21.20 -8.00
N PRO A 186 2.55 21.11 -9.20
CA PRO A 186 3.97 21.38 -9.40
C PRO A 186 4.31 22.85 -9.09
N LEU A 187 5.47 23.10 -8.50
CA LEU A 187 5.94 24.46 -8.27
C LEU A 187 6.19 25.15 -9.61
N THR A 188 5.57 26.31 -9.80
CA THR A 188 5.70 27.14 -11.00
C THR A 188 5.90 28.60 -10.61
N ILE A 189 6.61 29.34 -11.45
CA ILE A 189 6.61 30.80 -11.37
C ILE A 189 5.40 31.30 -12.17
N ALA A 190 4.49 32.01 -11.50
CA ALA A 190 3.24 32.50 -12.09
C ALA A 190 3.42 33.87 -12.78
N THR A 191 4.49 34.60 -12.46
CA THR A 191 4.85 35.83 -13.18
C THR A 191 5.22 35.52 -14.63
N SER A 192 4.46 36.06 -15.59
CA SER A 192 4.74 35.84 -17.02
C SER A 192 5.77 36.79 -17.61
N ALA A 193 5.81 38.04 -17.12
CA ALA A 193 6.75 39.07 -17.57
C ALA A 193 7.04 40.07 -16.44
N LEU A 194 8.15 40.78 -16.56
CA LEU A 194 8.44 41.95 -15.73
C LEU A 194 7.93 43.20 -16.46
N PRO A 195 7.25 44.13 -15.77
CA PRO A 195 6.96 45.44 -16.33
C PRO A 195 8.25 46.20 -16.67
N ASP A 196 8.16 47.07 -17.67
CA ASP A 196 9.25 47.97 -18.01
C ASP A 196 9.45 49.02 -16.91
N GLY A 197 10.72 49.34 -16.62
CA GLY A 197 11.10 50.42 -15.72
C GLY A 197 11.54 51.66 -16.47
N GLN A 198 11.71 52.76 -15.74
CA GLN A 198 12.23 54.02 -16.29
C GLN A 198 13.37 54.56 -15.43
N VAL A 199 14.35 55.19 -16.08
CA VAL A 199 15.47 55.83 -15.37
C VAL A 199 14.99 56.88 -14.37
N GLY A 200 15.44 56.76 -13.13
CA GLY A 200 15.12 57.69 -12.03
C GLY A 200 13.74 57.52 -11.41
N VAL A 201 12.91 56.58 -11.91
CA VAL A 201 11.58 56.28 -11.37
C VAL A 201 11.66 55.08 -10.41
N PRO A 202 11.07 55.14 -9.20
CA PRO A 202 11.00 53.99 -8.32
C PRO A 202 10.31 52.80 -9.00
N TYR A 203 11.01 51.67 -9.03
CA TYR A 203 10.51 50.40 -9.52
C TYR A 203 10.22 49.48 -8.34
N SER A 204 9.06 48.84 -8.32
CA SER A 204 8.69 47.85 -7.32
C SER A 204 7.73 46.84 -7.93
N PHE A 205 8.15 45.58 -8.00
CA PHE A 205 7.37 44.49 -8.57
C PHE A 205 7.44 43.25 -7.69
N GLN A 206 6.30 42.57 -7.51
CA GLN A 206 6.21 41.35 -6.72
C GLN A 206 6.17 40.14 -7.66
N LEU A 207 7.20 39.30 -7.59
CA LEU A 207 7.15 37.98 -8.22
C LEU A 207 6.16 37.09 -7.48
N THR A 208 5.45 36.26 -8.23
CA THR A 208 4.45 35.32 -7.72
C THR A 208 4.74 33.90 -8.20
N ALA A 209 4.48 32.94 -7.33
CA ALA A 209 4.60 31.51 -7.60
C ALA A 209 3.29 30.81 -7.31
N GLY A 210 3.10 29.63 -7.90
CA GLY A 210 1.95 28.75 -7.68
C GLY A 210 2.38 27.29 -7.56
N GLY A 211 1.52 26.47 -6.97
CA GLY A 211 1.83 25.06 -6.66
C GLY A 211 2.90 24.91 -5.58
N GLY A 212 3.48 23.72 -5.43
CA GLY A 212 4.43 23.42 -4.36
C GLY A 212 3.84 23.64 -2.96
N THR A 213 4.72 23.77 -1.96
CA THR A 213 4.36 24.00 -0.55
C THR A 213 4.87 25.36 -0.07
N PRO A 214 4.01 26.35 0.22
CA PRO A 214 4.44 27.59 0.85
C PRO A 214 5.03 27.36 2.26
N PRO A 215 5.94 28.22 2.74
CA PRO A 215 6.38 29.49 2.15
C PRO A 215 7.37 29.35 0.98
N TYR A 216 7.43 30.39 0.14
CA TYR A 216 8.35 30.47 -0.99
C TYR A 216 9.56 31.36 -0.70
N ILE A 217 10.73 30.96 -1.18
CA ILE A 217 11.97 31.74 -1.10
C ILE A 217 12.47 32.03 -2.52
N TRP A 218 12.67 33.31 -2.81
CA TRP A 218 13.12 33.78 -4.12
C TRP A 218 14.60 34.12 -4.13
N GLN A 219 15.25 33.85 -5.27
CA GLN A 219 16.66 34.17 -5.50
C GLN A 219 16.89 34.58 -6.96
N SER A 220 17.86 35.47 -7.16
CA SER A 220 18.44 35.74 -8.48
C SER A 220 19.60 34.80 -8.71
N ILE A 221 19.48 33.91 -9.69
CA ILE A 221 20.43 32.81 -9.93
C ILE A 221 21.15 32.93 -11.28
N GLY A 222 20.86 33.97 -12.07
CA GLY A 222 21.53 34.20 -13.35
C GLY A 222 21.21 35.56 -13.95
N GLY A 223 22.07 36.02 -14.86
CA GLY A 223 22.05 37.40 -15.33
C GLY A 223 22.54 38.38 -14.26
N ARG A 224 22.64 39.66 -14.62
CA ARG A 224 22.92 40.74 -13.67
C ARG A 224 21.75 41.70 -13.65
N LEU A 225 21.12 41.82 -12.48
CA LEU A 225 20.22 42.94 -12.23
C LEU A 225 20.99 44.26 -12.38
N PRO A 226 20.33 45.35 -12.81
CA PRO A 226 20.90 46.69 -12.68
C PRO A 226 21.36 46.89 -11.22
N PRO A 227 22.54 47.49 -10.94
CA PRO A 227 23.10 47.56 -9.60
C PRO A 227 22.19 48.20 -8.53
N THR A 228 21.22 49.00 -8.97
CA THR A 228 20.27 49.70 -8.11
C THR A 228 18.96 48.94 -7.89
N LEU A 229 18.77 47.78 -8.52
CA LEU A 229 17.62 46.91 -8.30
C LEU A 229 18.04 45.67 -7.51
N LEU A 230 17.28 45.38 -6.45
CA LEU A 230 17.51 44.25 -5.56
C LEU A 230 16.26 43.38 -5.51
N LEU A 231 16.49 42.06 -5.50
CA LEU A 231 15.47 41.07 -5.21
C LEU A 231 15.61 40.64 -3.76
N ASP A 232 14.55 40.75 -2.97
CA ASP A 232 14.51 40.15 -1.63
C ASP A 232 14.00 38.69 -1.65
N SER A 233 14.15 37.99 -0.53
CA SER A 233 13.73 36.59 -0.41
C SER A 233 12.22 36.37 -0.53
N SER A 234 11.40 37.41 -0.38
CA SER A 234 9.95 37.35 -0.58
C SER A 234 9.53 37.47 -2.05
N GLY A 235 10.49 37.75 -2.94
CA GLY A 235 10.25 37.94 -4.38
C GLY A 235 9.97 39.37 -4.78
N ARG A 236 10.19 40.36 -3.89
CA ARG A 236 10.06 41.78 -4.25
C ARG A 236 11.32 42.22 -4.98
N LEU A 237 11.16 42.58 -6.25
CA LEU A 237 12.19 43.27 -7.04
C LEU A 237 11.95 44.77 -6.94
N SER A 238 12.87 45.51 -6.32
CA SER A 238 12.68 46.95 -6.12
C SER A 238 13.98 47.77 -6.15
N GLY A 239 13.83 49.07 -6.42
CA GLY A 239 14.93 50.03 -6.44
C GLY A 239 14.65 51.21 -7.39
N VAL A 240 15.69 51.96 -7.75
CA VAL A 240 15.58 53.10 -8.68
C VAL A 240 16.59 52.90 -9.81
N PRO A 241 16.18 52.54 -11.04
CA PRO A 241 17.09 52.33 -12.16
C PRO A 241 17.89 53.60 -12.49
N ALA A 242 19.21 53.47 -12.65
CA ALA A 242 20.10 54.61 -12.89
C ALA A 242 20.41 54.86 -14.37
N SER A 243 20.24 53.85 -15.23
CA SER A 243 20.58 53.91 -16.65
C SER A 243 19.61 53.07 -17.48
N ALA A 244 19.31 53.54 -18.69
CA ALA A 244 18.49 52.80 -19.64
C ALA A 244 19.27 51.58 -20.13
N GLN A 245 18.65 50.40 -20.07
CA GLN A 245 19.25 49.13 -20.46
C GLN A 245 18.19 48.05 -20.56
N THR A 246 18.43 47.05 -21.41
CA THR A 246 17.66 45.81 -21.42
C THR A 246 18.54 44.68 -20.92
N VAL A 247 18.09 43.96 -19.89
CA VAL A 247 18.83 42.83 -19.30
C VAL A 247 17.99 41.57 -19.28
N SER A 248 18.66 40.42 -19.45
CA SER A 248 18.07 39.12 -19.15
C SER A 248 18.49 38.68 -17.76
N VAL A 249 17.52 38.35 -16.90
CA VAL A 249 17.71 37.91 -15.52
C VAL A 249 16.99 36.60 -15.29
N LYS A 250 17.59 35.71 -14.49
CA LYS A 250 17.02 34.42 -14.13
C LYS A 250 16.70 34.40 -12.65
N PHE A 251 15.42 34.21 -12.33
CA PHE A 251 14.95 34.02 -10.97
C PHE A 251 14.65 32.55 -10.71
N SER A 252 14.87 32.13 -9.47
CA SER A 252 14.36 30.88 -8.94
C SER A 252 13.44 31.13 -7.76
N VAL A 253 12.46 30.25 -7.61
CA VAL A 253 11.64 30.11 -6.42
C VAL A 253 11.81 28.70 -5.86
N THR A 254 12.01 28.62 -4.56
CA THR A 254 12.11 27.37 -3.80
C THR A 254 10.92 27.29 -2.84
N ASP A 255 10.27 26.13 -2.78
CA ASP A 255 9.19 25.88 -1.82
C ASP A 255 9.73 25.28 -0.50
N SER A 256 8.85 25.00 0.46
CA SER A 256 9.24 24.50 1.78
C SER A 256 9.09 22.98 1.96
N SER A 257 8.89 22.21 0.88
CA SER A 257 8.74 20.76 1.00
C SER A 257 10.05 20.08 1.43
N SER A 258 9.98 18.81 1.83
CA SER A 258 11.15 17.98 2.13
C SER A 258 11.13 16.73 1.26
N PRO A 259 12.00 16.62 0.24
CA PRO A 259 13.00 17.62 -0.19
C PRO A 259 12.37 18.88 -0.82
N PRO A 260 13.05 20.04 -0.81
CA PRO A 260 12.54 21.27 -1.44
C PRO A 260 12.50 21.16 -2.96
N ILE A 261 11.48 21.75 -3.57
CA ILE A 261 11.32 21.85 -5.02
C ILE A 261 11.76 23.25 -5.47
N VAL A 262 12.47 23.32 -6.60
CA VAL A 262 12.94 24.58 -7.20
C VAL A 262 12.37 24.73 -8.60
N ALA A 263 11.80 25.90 -8.90
CA ALA A 263 11.43 26.33 -10.25
C ALA A 263 12.26 27.55 -10.64
N SER A 264 12.55 27.72 -11.93
CA SER A 264 13.29 28.89 -12.41
C SER A 264 12.79 29.38 -13.75
N MET A 265 12.89 30.69 -13.98
CA MET A 265 12.44 31.33 -15.21
C MET A 265 13.34 32.51 -15.58
N ASN A 266 13.57 32.68 -16.88
CA ASN A 266 14.27 33.84 -17.43
C ASN A 266 13.25 34.94 -17.73
N TYR A 267 13.62 36.17 -17.40
CA TYR A 267 12.89 37.37 -17.72
C TYR A 267 13.77 38.33 -18.51
N THR A 268 13.11 39.13 -19.34
CA THR A 268 13.68 40.36 -19.89
C THR A 268 13.17 41.51 -19.04
N LEU A 269 14.07 42.35 -18.54
CA LEU A 269 13.74 43.63 -17.90
C LEU A 269 14.25 44.75 -18.79
N ASN A 270 13.33 45.56 -19.30
CA ASN A 270 13.65 46.76 -20.05
C ASN A 270 13.56 47.99 -19.13
N ILE A 271 14.63 48.78 -19.11
CA ILE A 271 14.67 50.10 -18.47
C ILE A 271 14.77 51.14 -19.57
N GLU A 272 13.72 51.92 -19.74
CA GLU A 272 13.64 52.97 -20.74
C GLU A 272 14.31 54.26 -20.25
N SER A 273 14.77 55.07 -21.20
CA SER A 273 15.16 56.46 -20.92
C SER A 273 13.92 57.26 -20.51
N ARG A 274 14.14 58.32 -19.74
CA ARG A 274 13.11 59.28 -19.36
C ARG A 274 12.58 60.06 -20.57
#